data_AF-A0A968BPB2-F1
#
_entry.id   AF-A0A968BPB2-F1
#
_cell.length_a   1.000
_cell.length_b   1.000
_cell.length_c   1.000
_cell.angle_alpha   90.00
_cell.angle_beta   90.00
_cell.angle_gamma   90.00
#
_symmetry.space_group_name_H-M   'P 1'
#
loop_
_entity.id
_entity.type
_entity.pdbx_description
1 polymer ?
#
loop_
_entity_poly.entity_id
_entity_poly.type
_entity_poly.pdbx_seq_one_letter_code
_entity_poly.pdbx_strand_id
1 'polypeptide(L)'
;LLHEPEVLFLDEPTRGLDPNVAREIRAIVANLARQGVTVFLTTHYMEEADQLCDRVAIIDRGSIVALDTPGQLKAIHGQDERTTLEDVFVKLTGRYLGREGYSS
;
A
#
# COMPACT_ATOMS: atom_id res chain seq x y z
N LEU A 1 -21.80 -16.29 -16.41
CA LEU A 1 -21.33 -16.54 -15.03
C LEU A 1 -19.85 -16.20 -15.00
N LEU A 2 -19.53 -14.91 -14.86
CA LEU A 2 -18.15 -14.50 -14.62
C LEU A 2 -17.79 -14.92 -13.19
N HIS A 3 -16.60 -15.49 -13.04
CA HIS A 3 -16.03 -15.89 -11.77
C HIS A 3 -15.77 -14.64 -10.93
N GLU A 4 -16.57 -14.40 -9.90
CA GLU A 4 -16.31 -13.38 -8.87
C GLU A 4 -15.54 -14.06 -7.73
N PRO A 5 -14.21 -13.93 -7.66
CA PRO A 5 -13.45 -14.55 -6.58
C PRO A 5 -13.81 -13.89 -5.24
N GLU A 6 -13.95 -14.68 -4.17
CA GLU A 6 -14.13 -14.13 -2.82
C GLU A 6 -12.87 -13.39 -2.33
N VAL A 7 -11.69 -13.78 -2.83
CA VAL A 7 -10.39 -13.21 -2.46
C VAL A 7 -9.49 -13.04 -3.69
N LEU A 8 -8.86 -11.86 -3.82
CA LEU A 8 -7.88 -11.52 -4.85
C LEU A 8 -6.51 -11.21 -4.20
N PHE A 9 -5.47 -11.91 -4.64
CA PHE A 9 -4.08 -11.65 -4.23
C PHE A 9 -3.31 -10.96 -5.35
N LEU A 10 -2.61 -9.87 -5.02
CA LEU A 10 -1.82 -9.08 -5.98
C LEU A 10 -0.42 -8.83 -5.42
N ASP A 11 0.61 -9.24 -6.16
CA ASP A 11 2.00 -8.96 -5.79
C ASP A 11 2.54 -7.81 -6.63
N GLU A 12 2.75 -6.65 -6.01
CA GLU A 12 3.28 -5.43 -6.66
C GLU A 12 2.51 -5.04 -7.94
N PRO A 13 1.17 -4.88 -7.90
CA PRO A 13 0.31 -4.82 -9.09
C PRO A 13 0.54 -3.63 -10.01
N THR A 14 1.17 -2.56 -9.51
CA THR A 14 1.41 -1.32 -10.27
C THR A 14 2.88 -1.06 -10.54
N ARG A 15 3.78 -1.95 -10.10
CA ARG A 15 5.23 -1.78 -10.22
C ARG A 15 5.67 -1.81 -11.68
N GLY A 16 6.42 -0.78 -12.09
CA GLY A 16 6.99 -0.68 -13.45
C GLY A 16 5.97 -0.32 -14.54
N LEU A 17 4.73 0.00 -14.17
CA LEU A 17 3.72 0.50 -15.11
C LEU A 17 3.83 2.02 -15.27
N ASP A 18 3.39 2.51 -16.43
CA ASP A 18 3.15 3.95 -16.63
C ASP A 18 2.15 4.47 -15.58
N PRO A 19 2.30 5.73 -15.08
CA PRO A 19 1.40 6.29 -14.07
C PRO A 19 -0.08 6.22 -14.41
N ASN A 20 -0.46 6.31 -15.70
CA ASN A 20 -1.85 6.22 -16.11
C ASN A 20 -2.39 4.79 -16.00
N VAL A 21 -1.60 3.80 -16.44
CA VAL A 21 -1.97 2.38 -16.34
C VAL A 21 -2.04 1.96 -14.88
N ALA A 22 -1.08 2.40 -14.06
CA ALA A 22 -1.10 2.16 -12.62
C ALA A 22 -2.40 2.69 -12.00
N ARG A 23 -2.81 3.91 -12.33
CA ARG A 23 -4.08 4.50 -11.86
C ARG A 23 -5.31 3.69 -12.29
N GLU A 24 -5.30 3.15 -13.50
CA GLU A 24 -6.40 2.33 -14.02
C GLU A 24 -6.51 1.00 -13.27
N ILE A 25 -5.38 0.33 -13.02
CA ILE A 25 -5.32 -0.87 -12.17
C ILE A 25 -5.84 -0.59 -10.77
N ARG A 26 -5.40 0.51 -10.14
CA ARG A 26 -5.91 0.92 -8.82
C ARG A 26 -7.43 1.12 -8.81
N ALA A 27 -7.98 1.74 -9.85
CA ALA A 27 -9.43 1.92 -9.98
C ALA A 27 -10.19 0.59 -10.10
N ILE A 28 -9.64 -0.38 -10.84
CA ILE A 28 -10.20 -1.74 -10.96
C ILE A 28 -10.19 -2.43 -9.60
N VAL A 29 -9.06 -2.40 -8.89
CA VAL A 29 -8.92 -3.00 -7.55
C VAL A 29 -9.92 -2.41 -6.57
N ALA A 30 -10.04 -1.09 -6.54
CA ALA A 30 -11.01 -0.40 -5.68
C ALA A 30 -12.47 -0.74 -6.03
N ASN A 31 -12.78 -0.96 -7.31
CA ASN A 31 -14.11 -1.41 -7.74
C ASN A 31 -14.42 -2.82 -7.24
N LEU A 32 -13.47 -3.75 -7.36
CA LEU A 32 -13.64 -5.13 -6.89
C LEU A 32 -13.85 -5.17 -5.37
N ALA A 33 -13.05 -4.40 -4.62
CA ALA A 33 -13.24 -4.26 -3.17
C ALA A 33 -14.64 -3.76 -2.81
N ARG A 34 -15.15 -2.74 -3.51
CA ARG A 34 -16.53 -2.24 -3.34
C ARG A 34 -17.61 -3.26 -3.69
N GLN A 35 -17.31 -4.22 -4.55
CA GLN A 35 -18.22 -5.31 -4.91
C GLN A 35 -18.20 -6.47 -3.89
N GLY A 36 -17.40 -6.37 -2.83
CA GLY A 36 -17.32 -7.37 -1.76
C GLY A 36 -16.17 -8.37 -1.93
N VAL A 37 -15.30 -8.20 -2.93
CA VAL A 37 -14.09 -9.01 -3.08
C VAL A 37 -13.07 -8.60 -2.01
N THR A 38 -12.54 -9.55 -1.25
CA THR A 38 -11.42 -9.27 -0.35
C THR A 38 -10.15 -9.14 -1.17
N VAL A 39 -9.45 -8.00 -1.08
CA VAL A 39 -8.18 -7.80 -1.78
C VAL A 39 -7.02 -7.83 -0.80
N PHE A 40 -6.03 -8.65 -1.10
CA PHE A 40 -4.73 -8.65 -0.42
C PHE A 40 -3.65 -8.25 -1.43
N LEU A 41 -2.97 -7.15 -1.19
CA LEU A 41 -1.89 -6.69 -2.07
C LEU A 41 -0.61 -6.39 -1.29
N THR A 42 0.53 -6.62 -1.94
CA THR A 42 1.84 -6.16 -1.51
C THR A 42 2.28 -5.01 -2.40
N THR A 43 2.83 -3.97 -1.80
CA THR A 43 3.39 -2.82 -2.53
C THR A 43 4.47 -2.15 -1.69
N HIS A 44 5.49 -1.64 -2.36
CA HIS A 44 6.46 -0.71 -1.75
C HIS A 44 6.08 0.76 -1.98
N TYR A 45 4.99 1.04 -2.70
CA TYR A 45 4.45 2.38 -2.89
C TYR A 45 3.46 2.72 -1.77
N MET A 46 3.93 3.50 -0.79
CA MET A 46 3.11 3.89 0.36
C MET A 46 1.86 4.68 -0.01
N GLU A 47 1.90 5.45 -1.10
CA GLU A 47 0.72 6.16 -1.63
C GLU A 47 -0.37 5.18 -2.10
N GLU A 48 0.01 4.06 -2.73
CA GLU A 48 -0.93 3.03 -3.17
C GLU A 48 -1.59 2.35 -1.96
N ALA A 49 -0.78 1.99 -0.96
CA ALA A 49 -1.29 1.43 0.29
C ALA A 49 -2.27 2.38 0.98
N ASP A 50 -1.95 3.67 1.02
CA ASP A 50 -2.78 4.71 1.63
C ASP A 50 -4.11 4.94 0.89
N GLN A 51 -4.10 4.84 -0.45
CA GLN A 51 -5.29 5.09 -1.28
C GLN A 51 -6.21 3.88 -1.41
N LEU A 52 -5.68 2.66 -1.36
CA LEU A 52 -6.43 1.44 -1.67
C LEU A 52 -6.79 0.60 -0.45
N CYS A 53 -5.98 0.63 0.60
CA CYS A 53 -6.09 -0.37 1.67
C CYS A 53 -6.90 0.15 2.84
N ASP A 54 -7.89 -0.64 3.28
CA ASP A 54 -8.59 -0.40 4.54
C ASP A 54 -7.67 -0.61 5.75
N ARG A 55 -6.67 -1.51 5.60
CA ARG A 55 -5.66 -1.84 6.61
C ARG A 55 -4.31 -2.07 5.96
N VAL A 56 -3.24 -1.62 6.59
CA VAL A 56 -1.86 -1.73 6.10
C VAL A 56 -1.01 -2.43 7.16
N ALA A 57 -0.30 -3.48 6.74
CA ALA A 57 0.76 -4.11 7.53
C ALA A 57 2.12 -3.55 7.08
N ILE A 58 2.89 -2.98 8.00
CA ILE A 58 4.28 -2.60 7.74
C ILE A 58 5.16 -3.77 8.14
N ILE A 59 5.95 -4.26 7.19
CA ILE A 59 6.84 -5.41 7.37
C ILE A 59 8.30 -4.93 7.36
N ASP A 60 9.05 -5.35 8.38
CA ASP A 60 10.50 -5.15 8.49
C ASP A 60 11.17 -6.47 8.90
N ARG A 61 12.23 -6.89 8.17
CA ARG A 61 13.05 -8.07 8.50
C ARG A 61 12.21 -9.33 8.74
N GLY A 62 11.17 -9.52 7.92
CA GLY A 62 10.28 -10.67 8.00
C GLY A 62 9.27 -10.63 9.16
N SER A 63 9.13 -9.50 9.85
CA SER A 63 8.19 -9.31 10.95
C SER A 63 7.25 -8.15 10.69
N ILE A 64 5.98 -8.27 11.10
CA ILE A 64 5.03 -7.16 11.08
C ILE A 64 5.35 -6.26 12.26
N VAL A 65 5.74 -5.01 11.98
CA VAL A 65 6.08 -4.01 13.00
C VAL A 65 4.91 -3.09 13.32
N ALA A 66 3.92 -2.98 12.43
CA ALA A 66 2.66 -2.28 12.66
C ALA A 66 1.55 -2.84 11.75
N LEU A 67 0.31 -2.82 12.23
CA LEU A 67 -0.87 -3.23 11.46
C LEU A 67 -2.10 -2.47 11.95
N ASP A 68 -2.59 -1.54 11.16
CA ASP A 68 -3.83 -0.78 11.43
C ASP A 68 -4.35 -0.17 10.12
N THR A 69 -5.44 0.60 10.20
CA THR A 69 -5.86 1.49 9.11
C THR A 69 -4.76 2.52 8.80
N PRO A 70 -4.62 2.99 7.55
CA PRO A 70 -3.67 4.05 7.22
C PRO A 70 -3.80 5.29 8.11
N GLY A 71 -5.05 5.68 8.41
CA GLY A 71 -5.35 6.82 9.28
C GLY A 71 -4.85 6.62 10.71
N GLN A 72 -5.04 5.44 11.30
CA GLN A 72 -4.54 5.15 12.66
C GLN A 72 -3.02 5.02 12.71
N LEU A 73 -2.40 4.42 11.69
CA LEU A 73 -0.93 4.37 11.60
C LEU A 73 -0.34 5.78 11.59
N LYS A 74 -0.92 6.70 10.81
CA LYS A 74 -0.53 8.12 10.80
C LYS A 74 -0.84 8.82 12.12
N ALA A 75 -1.95 8.52 12.78
CA ALA A 75 -2.29 9.14 14.06
C ALA A 75 -1.34 8.71 15.20
N ILE A 76 -0.99 7.42 15.27
CA ILE A 76 -0.14 6.85 16.34
C ILE A 76 1.32 7.20 16.11
N HIS A 77 1.78 7.15 14.85
CA HIS A 77 3.19 7.29 14.50
C HIS A 77 3.54 8.62 13.83
N GLY A 78 2.56 9.46 13.49
CA GLY A 78 2.82 10.76 12.88
C GLY A 78 3.39 11.80 13.82
N GLN A 79 3.70 12.96 13.24
CA GLN A 79 4.14 14.16 13.95
C GLN A 79 3.09 15.27 13.83
N ASP A 80 2.38 15.31 12.70
CA ASP A 80 1.32 16.27 12.40
C ASP A 80 0.31 15.69 11.39
N GLU A 81 -0.70 16.49 11.03
CA GLU A 81 -1.78 16.11 10.10
C GLU A 81 -1.31 15.81 8.67
N ARG A 82 -0.10 16.23 8.28
CA ARG A 82 0.48 16.00 6.95
C ARG A 82 1.30 14.72 6.88
N THR A 83 1.41 13.98 7.99
CA THR A 83 2.14 12.71 8.06
C THR A 83 1.65 11.74 6.97
N THR A 84 2.58 11.24 6.16
CA THR A 84 2.33 10.20 5.16
C THR A 84 2.64 8.81 5.70
N LEU A 85 2.20 7.75 5.00
CA LEU A 85 2.61 6.38 5.35
C LEU A 85 4.11 6.15 5.15
N GLU A 86 4.77 6.89 4.26
CA GLU A 86 6.22 6.86 4.11
C GLU A 86 6.92 7.37 5.38
N ASP A 87 6.46 8.47 5.96
CA ASP A 87 7.00 8.99 7.23
C ASP A 87 6.84 7.98 8.36
N VAL A 88 5.69 7.32 8.44
CA VAL A 88 5.42 6.25 9.42
C VAL A 88 6.37 5.07 9.21
N PHE A 89 6.59 4.65 7.97
CA PHE A 89 7.52 3.58 7.63
C PHE A 89 8.96 3.93 8.06
N VAL A 90 9.43 5.13 7.73
CA VAL A 90 10.78 5.60 8.10
C VAL A 90 10.91 5.66 9.61
N LYS A 91 9.90 6.16 10.33
CA LYS A 91 9.92 6.23 11.81
C LYS A 91 10.01 4.84 12.45
N LEU A 92 9.26 3.87 11.93
CA LEU A 92 9.20 2.52 12.50
C LEU A 92 10.43 1.68 12.18
N THR A 93 10.99 1.82 10.98
CA THR A 93 12.06 0.95 10.47
C THR A 93 13.45 1.59 10.49
N GLY A 94 13.52 2.91 10.65
CA GLY A 94 14.76 3.68 10.52
C GLY A 94 15.36 3.68 9.11
N ARG A 95 14.59 3.26 8.10
CA ARG A 95 15.05 3.15 6.71
C ARG A 95 14.24 4.03 5.81
N TYR A 96 14.92 4.72 4.89
CA TYR A 96 14.28 5.34 3.75
C TYR A 96 13.93 4.27 2.72
N LEU A 97 12.75 4.38 2.12
CA LEU A 97 12.42 3.59 0.94
C LEU A 97 13.43 3.97 -0.15
N GLY A 98 14.18 2.99 -0.62
CA GLY A 98 15.25 3.22 -1.56
C GLY A 98 14.73 3.87 -2.85
N ARG A 99 15.23 5.07 -3.15
CA ARG A 99 15.46 5.50 -4.53
C ARG A 99 16.49 4.56 -5.18
N GLU A 100 16.10 3.31 -5.46
CA GLU A 100 16.87 2.47 -6.36
C GLU A 100 16.49 2.83 -7.80
N GLY A 101 17.31 3.69 -8.40
CA GLY A 101 17.21 4.04 -9.81
C GLY A 101 17.54 5.49 -10.11
N TYR A 102 18.77 5.94 -9.84
CA TYR A 102 19.57 6.87 -10.66
C TYR A 102 20.92 7.04 -9.96
N SER A 103 21.86 6.17 -10.32
CA SER A 103 23.28 6.46 -10.16
C SER A 103 24.00 5.99 -11.43
N SER A 104 24.60 6.97 -12.10
CA SER A 104 25.37 6.94 -13.36
C SER A 104 24.57 6.86 -14.66
#